data_AF-A0A1A9B568-F1
#
_entry.id   AF-A0A1A9B568-F1
#
_cell.length_a   1.000
_cell.length_b   1.000
_cell.length_c   1.000
_cell.angle_alpha   90.00
_cell.angle_beta   90.00
_cell.angle_gamma   90.00
#
_symmetry.space_group_name_H-M   'P 1'
#
loop_
_entity.id
_entity.type
_entity.pdbx_description
1 polymer ?
#
loop_
_entity_poly.entity_id
_entity_poly.type
_entity_poly.pdbx_seq_one_letter_code
_entity_poly.pdbx_strand_id
1 'polypeptide(L)'
;MNDLNTVLAGIGAAACWYFVVAFWVTTGGDWRHNPGGRHVMQFTANLGLLMTLIVLARVWPQYPGRAAVTLVAFAALVAQVVWRCVLLHRAQHAPAERR
;
A
#
# COMPACT_ATOMS: atom_id res chain seq x y z
N MET A 1 -18.36 -17.25 11.60
CA MET A 1 -17.03 -17.03 12.24
C MET A 1 -16.12 -16.13 11.41
N ASN A 2 -16.61 -15.00 10.88
CA ASN A 2 -15.83 -14.12 9.99
C ASN A 2 -15.81 -12.63 10.42
N ASP A 3 -16.49 -12.28 11.51
CA ASP A 3 -16.69 -10.86 11.87
C ASP A 3 -15.43 -10.24 12.45
N LEU A 4 -14.69 -10.96 13.30
CA LEU A 4 -13.47 -10.44 13.92
C LEU A 4 -12.40 -10.07 12.88
N ASN A 5 -12.15 -10.95 11.92
CA ASN A 5 -11.19 -10.70 10.84
C ASN A 5 -11.64 -9.53 9.94
N THR A 6 -12.95 -9.38 9.71
CA THR A 6 -13.50 -8.28 8.91
C THR A 6 -13.40 -6.95 9.66
N VAL A 7 -13.67 -6.94 10.96
CA VAL A 7 -13.51 -5.77 11.83
C VAL A 7 -12.05 -5.36 11.91
N LEU A 8 -11.12 -6.30 12.11
CA LEU A 8 -9.69 -6.03 12.12
C LEU A 8 -9.20 -5.47 10.78
N ALA A 9 -9.66 -6.04 9.65
CA ALA A 9 -9.35 -5.51 8.33
C ALA A 9 -9.94 -4.10 8.13
N GLY A 10 -11.15 -3.83 8.64
CA GLY A 10 -11.78 -2.51 8.61
C GLY A 10 -11.00 -1.46 9.40
N ILE A 11 -10.58 -1.79 10.62
CA ILE A 11 -9.73 -0.93 11.45
C ILE A 11 -8.39 -0.70 10.77
N GLY A 12 -7.77 -1.75 10.23
CA GLY A 12 -6.51 -1.65 9.50
C GLY A 12 -6.61 -0.76 8.27
N ALA A 13 -7.69 -0.88 7.49
CA ALA A 13 -7.96 -0.01 6.35
C ALA A 13 -8.12 1.45 6.78
N ALA A 14 -8.93 1.72 7.80
CA ALA A 14 -9.14 3.06 8.34
C ALA A 14 -7.83 3.69 8.84
N ALA A 15 -7.01 2.93 9.58
CA ALA A 15 -5.72 3.39 10.07
C ALA A 15 -4.74 3.71 8.92
N CYS A 16 -4.71 2.88 7.87
CA CYS A 16 -3.87 3.13 6.69
C CYS A 16 -4.30 4.41 5.96
N TRP A 17 -5.60 4.59 5.71
CA TRP A 17 -6.10 5.79 5.05
C TRP A 17 -5.91 7.05 5.89
N TYR A 18 -6.13 6.95 7.21
CA TYR A 18 -5.83 8.02 8.15
C TYR A 18 -4.36 8.42 8.06
N PHE A 19 -3.44 7.46 8.09
CA PHE A 19 -2.01 7.73 7.97
C PHE A 19 -1.68 8.39 6.63
N VAL A 20 -2.22 7.90 5.51
CA VAL A 20 -2.02 8.48 4.17
C VAL A 20 -2.44 9.95 4.16
N VAL A 21 -3.65 10.25 4.64
CA VAL A 21 -4.17 11.62 4.69
C VAL A 21 -3.36 12.49 5.65
N ALA A 22 -3.10 12.01 6.86
CA ALA A 22 -2.34 12.74 7.86
C ALA A 22 -0.91 13.04 7.37
N PHE A 23 -0.23 12.07 6.77
CA PHE A 23 1.12 12.21 6.22
C PHE A 23 1.14 13.15 5.03
N TRP A 24 0.14 13.10 4.16
CA TRP A 24 -0.03 14.06 3.06
C TRP A 24 -0.14 15.49 3.60
N VAL A 25 -1.01 15.70 4.59
CA VAL A 25 -1.26 17.02 5.19
C VAL A 25 -0.03 17.54 5.94
N THR A 26 0.61 16.71 6.77
CA THR A 26 1.74 17.13 7.60
C THR A 26 3.00 17.44 6.78
N THR A 27 3.19 16.77 5.64
CA THR A 27 4.32 17.03 4.75
C THR A 27 3.99 18.05 3.66
N GLY A 28 2.77 18.57 3.58
CA GLY A 28 2.37 19.51 2.52
C GLY A 28 2.55 18.96 1.10
N GLY A 29 2.63 17.63 0.92
CA GLY A 29 2.92 17.00 -0.36
C GLY A 29 4.41 16.76 -0.67
N ASP A 30 5.35 17.22 0.18
CA ASP A 30 6.80 17.05 -0.05
C ASP A 30 7.27 15.59 0.02
N TRP A 31 6.44 14.71 0.57
CA TRP A 31 6.69 13.27 0.54
C TRP A 31 6.94 12.72 -0.88
N ARG A 32 6.46 13.40 -1.93
CA ARG A 32 6.68 13.03 -3.34
C ARG A 32 8.13 13.21 -3.79
N HIS A 33 8.86 14.17 -3.21
CA HIS A 33 10.24 14.44 -3.58
C HIS A 33 11.22 13.61 -2.76
N ASN A 34 10.85 13.23 -1.53
CA ASN A 34 11.65 12.37 -0.68
C ASN A 34 11.48 10.88 -1.05
N PRO A 35 12.56 10.14 -1.41
CA PRO A 35 12.50 8.71 -1.69
C PRO A 35 11.88 7.89 -0.55
N GLY A 36 12.19 8.22 0.70
CA GLY A 36 11.62 7.55 1.88
C GLY A 36 10.14 7.87 2.06
N GLY A 37 9.75 9.13 1.86
CA GLY A 37 8.36 9.58 1.91
C GLY A 37 7.48 8.87 0.87
N ARG A 38 7.94 8.79 -0.38
CA ARG A 38 7.27 8.03 -1.45
C ARG A 38 7.09 6.57 -1.08
N HIS A 39 8.12 5.95 -0.51
CA HIS A 39 8.07 4.54 -0.16
C HIS A 39 7.03 4.26 0.92
N VAL A 40 7.08 5.03 2.01
CA VAL A 40 6.13 4.91 3.13
C VAL A 40 4.71 5.15 2.63
N MET A 41 4.49 6.20 1.85
CA MET A 41 3.18 6.53 1.32
C MET A 41 2.63 5.46 0.37
N GLN A 42 3.44 4.96 -0.57
CA GLN A 42 3.04 3.89 -1.49
C GLN A 42 2.72 2.59 -0.74
N PHE A 43 3.51 2.22 0.25
CA PHE A 43 3.27 1.03 1.06
C PHE A 43 1.99 1.12 1.86
N THR A 44 1.80 2.21 2.61
CA THR A 44 0.61 2.36 3.44
C THR A 44 -0.65 2.49 2.59
N ALA A 45 -0.59 3.16 1.44
CA ALA A 45 -1.71 3.24 0.50
C ALA A 45 -2.08 1.85 -0.08
N ASN A 46 -1.10 1.05 -0.51
CA ASN A 46 -1.37 -0.31 -1.02
C ASN A 46 -1.92 -1.23 0.07
N LEU A 47 -1.42 -1.12 1.30
CA LEU A 47 -1.93 -1.89 2.43
C LEU A 47 -3.39 -1.49 2.75
N GLY A 48 -3.68 -0.19 2.77
CA GLY A 48 -5.03 0.35 2.94
C GLY A 48 -5.99 -0.13 1.85
N LEU A 49 -5.55 -0.11 0.59
CA LEU A 49 -6.31 -0.63 -0.55
C LEU A 49 -6.61 -2.12 -0.39
N LEU A 50 -5.61 -2.94 -0.06
CA LEU A 50 -5.79 -4.39 0.13
C LEU A 50 -6.78 -4.69 1.25
N MET A 51 -6.63 -4.04 2.40
CA MET A 51 -7.55 -4.21 3.53
C MET A 51 -8.97 -3.76 3.17
N THR A 52 -9.10 -2.67 2.42
CA THR A 52 -10.39 -2.19 1.91
C THR A 52 -11.05 -3.23 1.00
N LEU A 53 -10.28 -3.85 0.09
CA LEU A 53 -10.78 -4.91 -0.79
C LEU A 53 -11.18 -6.18 -0.04
N ILE A 54 -10.44 -6.54 1.01
CA ILE A 54 -10.81 -7.65 1.88
C ILE A 54 -12.17 -7.38 2.53
N VAL A 55 -12.37 -6.19 3.10
CA VAL A 55 -13.66 -5.78 3.69
C VAL A 55 -14.75 -5.78 2.64
N LEU A 56 -14.51 -5.18 1.47
CA LEU A 56 -15.49 -5.12 0.39
C LEU A 56 -15.93 -6.51 -0.08
N ALA A 57 -14.97 -7.43 -0.29
CA ALA A 57 -15.25 -8.79 -0.72
C ALA A 57 -16.03 -9.61 0.32
N ARG A 58 -15.95 -9.22 1.60
CA ARG A 58 -16.68 -9.87 2.70
C ARG A 58 -18.09 -9.30 2.86
N VAL A 59 -18.25 -7.98 2.75
CA VAL A 59 -19.54 -7.29 2.89
C VAL A 59 -20.39 -7.42 1.63
N TRP A 60 -19.77 -7.35 0.45
CA TRP A 60 -20.41 -7.57 -0.86
C TRP A 60 -19.68 -8.68 -1.61
N PRO A 61 -20.12 -9.95 -1.50
CA PRO A 61 -19.45 -11.05 -2.18
C PRO A 61 -19.59 -11.00 -3.72
N GLN A 62 -20.63 -10.37 -4.25
CA GLN A 62 -21.03 -10.42 -5.66
C GLN A 62 -21.16 -9.02 -6.30
N TYR A 63 -20.17 -8.14 -6.14
CA TYR A 63 -20.16 -6.87 -6.90
C TYR A 63 -19.56 -7.05 -8.30
N PRO A 64 -20.10 -6.36 -9.32
CA PRO A 64 -19.55 -6.39 -10.68
C PRO A 64 -18.12 -5.83 -10.69
N GLY A 65 -17.20 -6.51 -11.40
CA GLY A 65 -15.80 -6.08 -11.49
C GLY A 65 -14.87 -6.59 -10.37
N ARG A 66 -15.36 -7.40 -9.42
CA ARG A 66 -14.53 -7.99 -8.34
C ARG A 66 -13.24 -8.64 -8.84
N ALA A 67 -13.31 -9.43 -9.92
CA ALA A 67 -12.15 -10.10 -10.49
C ALA A 67 -11.12 -9.09 -11.03
N ALA A 68 -11.57 -8.06 -11.75
CA ALA A 68 -10.71 -7.02 -12.29
C ALA A 68 -10.05 -6.19 -11.19
N VAL A 69 -10.80 -5.76 -10.17
CA VAL A 69 -10.27 -4.99 -9.04
C VAL A 69 -9.24 -5.82 -8.25
N THR A 70 -9.54 -7.09 -8.00
CA THR A 70 -8.62 -8.01 -7.32
C THR A 70 -7.34 -8.19 -8.12
N LEU A 71 -7.44 -8.43 -9.43
CA LEU A 71 -6.29 -8.56 -10.33
C LEU A 71 -5.42 -7.30 -10.32
N VAL A 72 -6.02 -6.11 -10.44
CA VAL A 72 -5.30 -4.83 -10.42
C VAL A 72 -4.59 -4.62 -9.08
N ALA A 73 -5.23 -4.96 -7.95
CA ALA A 73 -4.62 -4.85 -6.63
C ALA A 73 -3.42 -5.81 -6.47
N PHE A 74 -3.56 -7.07 -6.90
CA PHE A 74 -2.44 -8.01 -6.90
C PHE A 74 -1.32 -7.56 -7.84
N ALA A 75 -1.64 -7.06 -9.03
CA ALA A 75 -0.64 -6.52 -9.96
C ALA A 75 0.10 -5.32 -9.35
N ALA A 76 -0.60 -4.43 -8.65
CA ALA A 76 0.00 -3.30 -7.94
C ALA A 76 0.94 -3.77 -6.81
N LEU A 77 0.56 -4.80 -6.05
CA LEU A 77 1.42 -5.40 -5.02
C LEU A 77 2.68 -6.03 -5.64
N VAL A 78 2.53 -6.81 -6.69
CA VAL A 78 3.67 -7.44 -7.40
C VAL A 78 4.60 -6.38 -7.96
N ALA A 79 4.07 -5.36 -8.64
CA ALA A 79 4.86 -4.24 -9.17
C ALA A 79 5.64 -3.53 -8.05
N GLN A 80 5.02 -3.35 -6.88
CA GLN A 80 5.68 -2.73 -5.73
C GLN A 80 6.83 -3.60 -5.19
N VAL A 81 6.64 -4.92 -5.09
CA VAL A 81 7.70 -5.84 -4.66
C VAL A 81 8.85 -5.86 -5.67
N VAL A 82 8.54 -5.96 -6.96
CA VAL A 82 9.54 -5.91 -8.04
C VAL A 82 10.35 -4.62 -7.96
N TRP A 83 9.68 -3.47 -7.81
CA TRP A 83 10.36 -2.18 -7.66
C TRP A 83 11.25 -2.14 -6.42
N ARG A 84 10.83 -2.73 -5.30
CA ARG A 84 11.65 -2.85 -4.09
C ARG A 84 12.89 -3.71 -4.31
N CYS A 85 12.77 -4.83 -5.02
CA CYS A 85 13.93 -5.65 -5.38
C CYS A 85 14.92 -4.87 -6.25
N VAL A 86 14.42 -4.08 -7.21
CA VAL A 86 15.26 -3.21 -8.04
C VAL A 86 15.98 -2.14 -7.20
N LEU A 87 15.28 -1.49 -6.26
CA LEU A 87 15.88 -0.49 -5.36
C LEU A 87 16.95 -1.12 -4.45
N LEU A 88 16.67 -2.30 -3.89
CA LEU A 88 17.63 -3.03 -3.05
C LEU A 88 18.88 -3.39 -3.85
N HIS A 89 18.71 -3.94 -5.04
CA HIS A 89 19.82 -4.27 -5.94
C HIS A 89 20.65 -3.02 -6.27
N ARG A 90 19.99 -1.91 -6.60
CA ARG A 90 20.68 -0.62 -6.84
C ARG A 90 21.44 -0.12 -5.61
N ALA A 91 20.88 -0.25 -4.41
CA ALA A 91 21.53 0.17 -3.18
C ALA A 91 22.76 -0.69 -2.85
N GLN A 92 22.71 -2.00 -3.13
CA GLN A 92 23.83 -2.92 -2.92
C GLN A 92 24.98 -2.73 -3.93
N HIS A 93 24.66 -2.31 -5.16
CA HIS A 93 25.64 -2.07 -6.22
C HIS A 93 26.00 -0.59 -6.43
N ALA A 94 25.49 0.31 -5.58
CA ALA A 94 25.96 1.68 -5.56
C ALA A 94 27.43 1.65 -5.12
N PRO A 95 28.39 2.08 -5.97
CA PRO A 95 29.79 2.14 -5.57
C PRO A 95 29.88 2.96 -4.30
N ALA A 96 30.61 2.47 -3.30
CA ALA A 96 30.84 3.16 -2.05
C ALA A 96 31.52 4.49 -2.34
N GLU A 97 30.75 5.54 -2.59
CA GLU A 97 31.25 6.88 -2.80
C GLU A 97 31.64 7.42 -1.42
N ARG A 98 32.89 7.12 -1.07
CA ARG A 98 33.77 7.86 -0.16
C ARG A 98 33.19 8.16 1.23
N ARG A 99 33.39 7.22 2.16
CA ARG A 99 33.73 7.63 3.54
C ARG A 99 35.20 8.00 3.62
#